data_AF-A0A7J4USR8-F1
#
_entry.id   AF-A0A7J4USR8-F1
#
_cell.length_a   1.000
_cell.length_b   1.000
_cell.length_c   1.000
_cell.angle_alpha   90.00
_cell.angle_beta   90.00
_cell.angle_gamma   90.00
#
_symmetry.space_group_name_H-M   'P 1'
#
loop_
_entity.id
_entity.type
_entity.pdbx_description
1 polymer ?
#
loop_
_entity_poly.entity_id
_entity_poly.type
_entity_poly.pdbx_seq_one_letter_code
_entity_poly.pdbx_strand_id
1 'polypeptide(L)' 'MKFNYLLPEKEANELCDGSRTKLRKHTWLPGGQIRKSVDGSVGTEFFCKRCERRHWHFFTSEEYEIYKNILGEAA' A
#
# COMPACT_ATOMS: atom_id res chain seq x y z
N MET A 1 5.28 3.45 -9.80
CA MET A 1 4.01 2.78 -10.18
C MET A 1 2.98 3.02 -9.08
N LYS A 2 1.67 3.09 -9.37
CA LYS A 2 0.60 3.30 -8.37
C LYS A 2 0.05 1.94 -7.94
N PHE A 3 0.03 1.64 -6.64
CA PHE A 3 -0.31 0.32 -6.10
C PHE A 3 -1.74 0.20 -5.54
N ASN A 4 -2.62 1.15 -5.85
CA ASN A 4 -3.99 1.11 -5.34
C ASN A 4 -4.75 -0.18 -5.71
N TYR A 5 -4.41 -0.85 -6.81
CA TYR A 5 -5.06 -2.10 -7.22
C TYR A 5 -4.69 -3.30 -6.32
N LEU A 6 -3.66 -3.17 -5.49
CA LEU A 6 -3.29 -4.17 -4.48
C LEU A 6 -4.00 -3.94 -3.14
N LEU A 7 -4.72 -2.83 -3.00
CA LEU A 7 -5.42 -2.49 -1.77
C LEU A 7 -6.92 -2.79 -1.91
N PRO A 8 -7.62 -3.03 -0.79
CA PRO A 8 -9.07 -3.18 -0.84
C PRO A 8 -9.75 -1.93 -1.38
N GLU A 9 -10.97 -2.10 -1.90
CA GLU A 9 -11.67 -1.06 -2.65
C GLU A 9 -11.79 0.26 -1.88
N LYS A 10 -12.00 0.18 -0.57
CA LYS A 10 -12.13 1.33 0.31
C LYS A 10 -10.88 2.19 0.30
N GLU A 11 -9.71 1.60 0.56
CA GLU A 11 -8.42 2.28 0.61
C GLU A 11 -7.94 2.69 -0.80
N ALA A 12 -8.23 1.86 -1.80
CA ALA A 12 -7.91 2.14 -3.19
C ALA A 12 -8.65 3.40 -3.72
N ASN A 13 -9.89 3.62 -3.25
CA ASN A 13 -10.78 4.68 -3.70
C ASN A 13 -10.90 5.86 -2.73
N GLU A 14 -10.27 5.79 -1.56
CA GLU A 14 -10.26 6.88 -0.58
C GLU A 14 -9.70 8.18 -1.17
N LEU A 15 -10.40 9.29 -0.91
CA LEU A 15 -10.02 10.62 -1.34
C LEU A 15 -8.84 11.13 -0.51
N CYS A 16 -7.90 11.78 -1.17
CA CYS A 16 -6.71 12.33 -0.57
C CYS A 16 -6.95 13.76 -0.10
N ASP A 17 -6.88 14.00 1.20
CA ASP A 17 -7.03 15.33 1.80
C ASP A 17 -5.94 16.32 1.36
N GLY A 18 -4.74 15.81 1.03
CA GLY A 18 -3.65 16.61 0.45
C GLY A 18 -3.89 17.03 -1.01
N SER A 19 -5.01 16.64 -1.62
CA SER A 19 -5.41 17.14 -2.93
C SER A 19 -6.00 18.55 -2.77
N ARG A 20 -5.46 19.55 -3.50
CA ARG A 20 -5.98 20.93 -3.50
C ARG A 20 -7.48 21.02 -3.76
N THR A 21 -8.02 20.10 -4.56
CA THR A 21 -9.45 20.04 -4.88
C THR A 21 -10.24 19.07 -4.01
N LYS A 22 -9.59 18.26 -3.16
CA LYS A 22 -10.17 17.09 -2.44
C LYS A 22 -10.90 16.06 -3.31
N LEU A 23 -10.85 16.17 -4.64
CA LEU A 23 -11.51 15.25 -5.58
C LEU A 23 -10.63 14.09 -6.04
N ARG A 24 -9.36 14.06 -5.65
CA ARG A 24 -8.40 13.04 -6.13
C ARG A 24 -8.18 11.96 -5.09
N LYS A 25 -8.24 10.70 -5.52
CA LYS A 25 -7.89 9.53 -4.72
C LYS A 25 -6.42 9.56 -4.29
N HIS A 26 -6.10 8.85 -3.21
CA HIS A 26 -4.72 8.59 -2.84
C HIS A 26 -3.96 7.92 -4.00
N THR A 27 -2.67 8.25 -4.10
CA THR A 27 -1.72 7.55 -4.96
C THR A 27 -0.80 6.79 -4.04
N TRP A 28 -1.12 5.51 -3.81
CA TRP A 28 -0.37 4.64 -2.92
C TRP A 28 0.89 4.13 -3.63
N LEU A 29 2.02 4.32 -2.95
CA LEU A 29 3.36 3.93 -3.35
C LEU A 29 3.95 3.01 -2.27
N PRO A 30 4.90 2.13 -2.60
CA PRO A 30 5.50 1.23 -1.62
C PRO A 30 6.36 2.05 -0.66
N GLY A 31 6.17 1.85 0.64
CA GLY A 31 6.92 2.51 1.70
C GLY A 31 8.29 1.88 1.97
N GLY A 32 8.57 0.72 1.37
CA GLY A 32 9.84 0.01 1.52
C GLY A 32 9.97 -0.78 2.83
N GLN A 33 8.98 -0.71 3.72
CA GLN A 33 8.94 -1.54 4.92
C GLN A 33 8.04 -2.76 4.71
N ILE A 34 8.58 -3.93 5.05
CA ILE A 34 7.89 -5.21 5.04
C ILE A 34 8.00 -5.82 6.44
N ARG A 35 6.91 -6.39 6.95
CA ARG A 35 6.88 -7.06 8.26
C ARG A 35 6.13 -8.38 8.16
N LYS A 36 6.70 -9.44 8.69
CA LYS A 36 5.99 -10.71 8.88
C LYS A 36 5.26 -10.69 10.21
N SER A 37 4.00 -11.09 10.19
CA SER A 37 3.18 -11.25 11.38
C SER A 37 3.22 -12.71 11.85
N VAL A 38 2.87 -12.93 13.12
CA VAL A 38 2.91 -14.26 13.78
C VAL A 38 1.87 -15.21 13.18
N ASP A 39 0.80 -14.67 12.62
CA ASP A 39 -0.25 -15.41 11.91
C ASP A 39 0.14 -15.83 10.48
N GLY A 40 1.36 -15.49 10.03
CA GLY A 40 1.84 -15.82 8.69
C GLY A 40 1.43 -14.81 7.61
N SER A 41 0.80 -13.70 7.97
CA SER A 41 0.56 -12.60 7.03
C SER A 41 1.81 -11.74 6.84
N VAL A 42 1.91 -11.09 5.69
CA VAL A 42 3.01 -10.18 5.32
C VAL A 42 2.45 -8.76 5.17
N GLY A 43 2.77 -7.92 6.14
CA GLY A 43 2.46 -6.50 6.12
C GLY A 43 3.40 -5.75 5.20
N THR A 44 2.86 -4.98 4.27
CA THR A 44 3.62 -4.05 3.43
C THR A 44 3.15 -2.62 3.72
N GLU A 45 4.11 -1.71 3.92
CA GLU A 45 3.82 -0.29 4.06
C GLU A 45 3.54 0.33 2.69
N PHE A 46 2.50 1.14 2.63
CA PHE A 46 2.20 2.05 1.53
C PHE A 46 2.18 3.47 2.05
N PHE A 47 2.59 4.43 1.21
CA PHE A 47 2.48 5.84 1.53
C PHE A 47 1.90 6.64 0.37
N CYS A 48 1.22 7.73 0.70
CA CYS A 48 0.76 8.69 -0.28
C CYS A 48 1.67 9.91 -0.31
N LYS A 49 2.40 10.12 -1.42
CA LYS A 49 3.30 11.27 -1.58
C LYS A 49 2.66 12.66 -1.52
N ARG A 50 1.33 12.76 -1.47
CA ARG A 50 0.60 14.04 -1.48
C ARG A 50 0.26 14.53 -0.08
N CYS A 51 -0.17 13.62 0.78
CA CYS A 51 -0.61 13.92 2.14
C CYS A 51 0.25 13.20 3.19
N GLU A 52 1.29 12.50 2.74
CA GLU A 52 2.26 11.75 3.55
C GLU A 52 1.65 10.66 4.45
N ARG A 53 0.36 10.36 4.26
CA ARG A 53 -0.35 9.31 4.98
C ARG A 53 0.30 7.96 4.66
N ARG A 54 0.52 7.18 5.71
CA ARG A 54 1.00 5.80 5.65
C ARG A 54 -0.17 4.85 5.90
N HIS A 55 -0.16 3.72 5.21
CA HIS A 55 -1.15 2.66 5.32
C HIS A 55 -0.44 1.31 5.29
N TRP A 56 -0.79 0.43 6.22
CA TRP A 56 -0.30 -0.94 6.23
C TRP A 56 -1.37 -1.85 5.67
N HIS A 57 -1.01 -2.65 4.68
CA HIS A 57 -1.86 -3.72 4.19
C HIS A 57 -1.17 -5.06 4.41
N PHE A 58 -1.92 -6.02 4.94
CA PHE A 58 -1.43 -7.34 5.27
C PHE A 58 -1.95 -8.31 4.23
N PHE A 59 -1.02 -8.78 3.41
CA PHE A 59 -1.27 -9.85 2.45
C PHE A 59 -1.16 -11.20 3.14
N THR A 60 -1.86 -12.21 2.64
CA THR A 60 -1.49 -13.59 2.93
C THR A 60 -0.08 -13.87 2.37
N SER A 61 0.58 -14.91 2.89
CA SER A 61 1.88 -15.33 2.33
C SER A 61 1.80 -15.61 0.83
N GLU A 62 0.71 -16.22 0.35
CA GLU A 62 0.52 -16.54 -1.08
C GLU A 62 0.35 -15.28 -1.93
N GLU A 63 -0.51 -14.34 -1.52
CA GLU A 63 -0.68 -13.06 -2.21
C GLU A 63 0.62 -12.26 -2.26
N TYR A 64 1.36 -12.25 -1.15
CA TYR A 64 2.64 -11.57 -1.09
C TYR A 64 3.65 -12.18 -2.08
N GLU A 65 3.74 -13.50 -2.18
CA GLU A 65 4.62 -14.17 -3.14
C GLU A 65 4.30 -13.82 -4.60
N ILE A 66 3.02 -13.61 -4.93
CA ILE A 66 2.60 -13.12 -6.26
C ILE A 66 3.08 -11.68 -6.51
N TYR A 67 3.01 -10.82 -5.50
CA TYR A 67 3.29 -9.40 -5.63
C TYR A 67 4.72 -8.98 -5.23
N LYS A 68 5.55 -9.86 -4.67
CA LYS A 68 6.87 -9.51 -4.13
C LYS A 68 7.79 -8.80 -5.14
N ASN A 69 7.73 -9.23 -6.41
CA ASN A 69 8.56 -8.66 -7.49
C ASN A 69 8.19 -7.21 -7.80
N ILE A 70 6.93 -6.81 -7.58
CA ILE A 70 6.45 -5.45 -7.84
C ILE A 70 6.47 -4.57 -6.58
N LEU A 71 6.31 -5.16 -5.39
CA LEU A 71 6.42 -4.45 -4.11
C LEU A 71 7.87 -4.08 -3.79
N GLY A 72 8.82 -4.77 -4.42
CA GLY A 72 10.25 -4.60 -4.23
C GLY A 72 10.71 -5.46 -3.06
N GLU A 73 11.75 -6.26 -3.29
CA GLU A 73 12.53 -6.82 -2.19
C GLU A 73 13.03 -5.64 -1.35
N ALA A 74 12.51 -5.48 -0.13
CA ALA A 74 13.26 -4.77 0.89
C ALA A 74 14.51 -5.62 1.15
N ALA A 75 15.58 -5.31 0.42
CA ALA A 75 16.92 -5.77 0.72
C ALA A 75 17.39 -5.18 2.05
#